data_AF-F5IYA1-F1
#
_entry.id   AF-F5IYA1-F1
#
_cell.length_a   1.000
_cell.length_b   1.000
_cell.length_c   1.000
_cell.angle_alpha   90.00
_cell.angle_beta   90.00
_cell.angle_gamma   90.00
#
_symmetry.space_group_name_H-M   'P 1'
#
loop_
_entity.id
_entity.type
_entity.pdbx_description
1 polymer ?
#
loop_
_entity_poly.entity_id
_entity_poly.type
_entity_poly.pdbx_seq_one_letter_code
_entity_poly.pdbx_strand_id
1 'polypeptide(L)'
;MKIRNAFKVLPVCGLALVIGFSACNSSKKNVQGEENTAAIADTMKLNLNLDFASVDTMTIIYIDTIIYIDKDELKVPIGDTDKERVGEMLSRLVNDTAWNNSGIMVKMVAPDYMITMHYKGKSQDDNSWISIWKELGKAKFDNKWYLLPEKKEDVFNLLDSLKK
;
A
#
# COMPACT_ATOMS: atom_id res chain seq x y z
N MET A 1 -9.97 -80.88 -19.93
CA MET A 1 -11.12 -81.47 -20.65
C MET A 1 -12.38 -80.68 -20.29
N LYS A 2 -13.07 -80.18 -21.33
CA LYS A 2 -14.44 -79.60 -21.40
C LYS A 2 -14.76 -78.24 -20.76
N ILE A 3 -14.84 -77.26 -21.66
CA ILE A 3 -15.61 -76.00 -21.64
C ILE A 3 -17.12 -76.30 -21.70
N ARG A 4 -17.94 -75.42 -21.09
CA ARG A 4 -19.32 -74.96 -21.49
C ARG A 4 -20.07 -74.51 -20.21
N ASN A 5 -20.71 -73.36 -20.03
CA ASN A 5 -21.48 -72.43 -20.88
C ASN A 5 -21.41 -71.03 -20.22
N ALA A 6 -21.12 -69.94 -20.92
CA ALA A 6 -22.02 -69.08 -21.71
C ALA A 6 -23.14 -68.37 -20.91
N PHE A 7 -22.95 -67.05 -20.78
CA PHE A 7 -23.92 -65.94 -20.83
C PHE A 7 -25.20 -65.97 -19.97
N LYS A 8 -25.31 -65.00 -19.06
CA LYS A 8 -26.49 -64.14 -18.95
C LYS A 8 -26.08 -62.67 -18.81
N VAL A 9 -26.84 -61.84 -19.52
CA VAL A 9 -26.64 -60.43 -19.84
C VAL A 9 -27.26 -59.55 -18.73
N LEU A 10 -26.53 -58.46 -18.39
CA LEU A 10 -26.88 -57.10 -17.87
C LEU A 10 -28.36 -56.69 -17.66
N PRO A 11 -28.68 -55.50 -17.10
CA PRO A 11 -27.95 -54.53 -16.22
C PRO A 11 -28.84 -54.09 -15.01
N VAL A 12 -28.40 -53.13 -14.18
CA VAL A 12 -29.15 -51.89 -13.86
C VAL A 12 -28.29 -51.00 -12.95
N CYS A 13 -28.24 -49.74 -13.36
CA CYS A 13 -27.58 -48.59 -12.81
C CYS A 13 -27.63 -48.44 -11.28
N GLY A 14 -26.50 -48.02 -10.69
CA GLY A 14 -26.40 -47.58 -9.31
C GLY A 14 -25.20 -46.66 -9.10
N LEU A 15 -25.02 -45.68 -9.99
CA LEU A 15 -24.09 -44.57 -9.80
C LEU A 15 -24.82 -43.46 -9.03
N ALA A 16 -24.39 -43.15 -7.80
CA ALA A 16 -24.22 -41.77 -7.30
C ALA A 16 -23.88 -41.73 -5.81
N LEU A 17 -22.63 -41.36 -5.53
CA LEU A 17 -22.23 -40.25 -4.65
C LEU A 17 -22.90 -40.15 -3.27
N VAL A 18 -22.15 -40.55 -2.23
CA VAL A 18 -22.14 -39.84 -0.95
C VAL A 18 -20.69 -39.67 -0.52
N ILE A 19 -20.02 -38.64 -1.05
CA ILE A 19 -18.81 -38.11 -0.42
C ILE A 19 -19.33 -37.17 0.67
N GLY A 20 -19.20 -37.59 1.92
CA GLY A 20 -19.63 -36.82 3.08
C GLY A 20 -18.94 -35.46 3.10
N PHE A 21 -19.74 -34.41 2.94
CA PHE A 21 -19.32 -33.05 3.22
C PHE A 21 -18.90 -32.96 4.69
N SER A 22 -17.59 -32.94 4.92
CA SER A 22 -17.04 -32.35 6.14
C SER A 22 -17.15 -30.82 6.02
N ALA A 23 -18.37 -30.30 6.11
CA ALA A 23 -18.60 -28.91 6.42
C ALA A 23 -18.77 -28.82 7.94
N CYS A 24 -17.67 -28.53 8.62
CA CYS A 24 -17.70 -28.13 10.03
C CYS A 24 -18.52 -26.83 10.08
N ASN A 25 -19.78 -26.98 10.46
CA ASN A 25 -20.72 -25.88 10.68
C ASN A 25 -20.26 -25.11 11.92
N SER A 26 -19.26 -24.26 11.76
CA SER A 26 -18.90 -23.28 12.76
C SER A 26 -19.99 -22.22 12.71
N SER A 27 -21.03 -22.41 13.51
CA SER A 27 -21.93 -21.34 13.92
C SER A 27 -21.07 -20.16 14.35
N LYS A 28 -20.91 -19.16 13.47
CA LYS A 28 -20.54 -17.82 13.88
C LYS A 28 -21.70 -17.32 14.73
N LYS A 29 -21.60 -17.56 16.04
CA LYS A 29 -22.34 -16.79 17.02
C LYS A 29 -21.94 -15.35 16.76
N ASN A 30 -22.87 -14.55 16.25
CA ASN A 30 -22.74 -13.11 16.27
C ASN A 30 -22.55 -12.72 17.75
N VAL A 31 -21.30 -12.52 18.16
CA VAL A 31 -21.02 -11.71 19.33
C VAL A 31 -21.37 -10.30 18.89
N GLN A 32 -22.62 -9.93 19.16
CA GLN A 32 -23.04 -8.55 19.24
C GLN A 32 -22.26 -7.95 20.42
N GLY A 33 -21.01 -7.57 20.15
CA GLY A 33 -20.26 -6.70 21.03
C GLY A 33 -20.90 -5.33 20.91
N GLU A 34 -21.47 -4.83 21.99
CA GLU A 34 -21.61 -3.40 22.18
C GLU A 34 -20.22 -2.76 22.08
N GLU A 35 -19.82 -2.32 20.89
CA GLU A 35 -18.78 -1.31 20.77
C GLU A 35 -19.43 0.06 20.96
N ASN A 36 -19.77 0.36 22.21
CA ASN A 36 -19.64 1.73 22.72
C ASN A 36 -18.16 2.01 23.02
N THR A 37 -17.32 1.84 22.01
CA THR A 37 -16.00 2.45 21.96
C THR A 37 -16.12 3.50 20.89
N ALA A 38 -16.47 4.72 21.33
CA ALA A 38 -15.98 5.90 20.65
C ALA A 38 -14.52 5.61 20.34
N ALA A 39 -14.22 5.38 19.06
CA ALA A 39 -12.85 5.31 18.61
C ALA A 39 -12.26 6.63 19.07
N ILE A 40 -11.51 6.56 20.16
CA ILE A 40 -10.56 7.60 20.50
C ILE A 40 -9.61 7.51 19.31
N ALA A 41 -9.92 8.30 18.28
CA ALA A 41 -9.00 8.61 17.22
C ALA A 41 -7.85 9.25 17.99
N ASP A 42 -6.85 8.42 18.28
CA ASP A 42 -5.61 8.83 18.87
C ASP A 42 -5.00 9.78 17.84
N THR A 43 -5.38 11.04 17.98
CA THR A 43 -5.01 12.17 17.15
C THR A 43 -3.63 12.63 17.59
N MET A 44 -2.75 11.66 17.87
CA MET A 44 -1.34 11.89 17.66
C MET A 44 -1.21 12.19 16.17
N LYS A 45 -1.18 13.49 15.85
CA LYS A 45 -0.34 14.01 14.79
C LYS A 45 1.07 13.50 15.09
N LEU A 46 1.31 12.23 14.78
CA LEU A 46 2.61 11.71 14.43
C LEU A 46 2.92 12.41 13.12
N ASN A 47 3.20 13.71 13.22
CA ASN A 47 3.95 14.44 12.21
C ASN A 47 5.10 13.52 11.90
N LEU A 48 5.31 13.18 10.63
CA LEU A 48 6.54 12.51 10.23
C LEU A 48 7.66 13.33 10.85
N ASN A 49 8.32 12.80 11.88
CA ASN A 49 9.40 13.49 12.58
C ASN A 49 10.66 13.31 11.74
N LEU A 50 10.55 13.71 10.48
CA LEU A 50 11.63 13.78 9.55
C LEU A 50 12.44 15.00 9.96
N ASP A 51 13.68 14.76 10.35
CA ASP A 51 14.65 15.82 10.53
C ASP A 51 15.04 16.37 9.14
N PHE A 52 14.18 17.22 8.59
CA PHE A 52 14.41 17.89 7.30
C PHE A 52 15.64 18.79 7.33
N ALA A 53 16.08 19.26 8.50
CA ALA A 53 17.30 20.05 8.64
C ALA A 53 18.55 19.22 8.37
N SER A 54 18.49 17.91 8.58
CA SER A 54 19.56 16.97 8.25
C SER A 54 19.56 16.49 6.79
N VAL A 55 18.51 16.80 6.03
CA VAL A 55 18.41 16.45 4.60
C VAL A 55 19.26 17.41 3.77
N ASP A 56 20.26 16.87 3.09
CA ASP A 56 21.15 17.59 2.20
C ASP A 56 20.45 17.85 0.86
N THR A 57 20.05 16.79 0.17
CA THR A 57 19.39 16.87 -1.14
C THR A 57 18.10 16.06 -1.17
N MET A 58 17.15 16.51 -2.01
CA MET A 58 15.93 15.77 -2.32
C MET A 58 15.82 15.57 -3.84
N THR A 59 15.32 14.42 -4.24
CA THR A 59 15.00 14.11 -5.65
C THR A 59 13.59 13.57 -5.72
N ILE A 60 12.82 14.00 -6.71
CA ILE A 60 11.52 13.41 -7.02
C ILE A 60 11.64 12.51 -8.25
N ILE A 61 10.99 11.36 -8.19
CA ILE A 61 10.86 10.39 -9.27
C ILE A 61 9.38 10.29 -9.62
N TYR A 62 9.04 10.57 -10.88
CA TYR A 62 7.69 10.44 -11.42
C TYR A 62 7.52 9.05 -12.02
N ILE A 63 6.59 8.26 -11.48
CA ILE A 63 6.51 6.82 -11.81
C ILE A 63 5.62 6.54 -13.01
N ASP A 64 4.59 7.37 -13.23
CA ASP A 64 3.72 7.32 -14.43
C ASP A 64 4.53 7.41 -15.74
N THR A 65 5.72 8.00 -15.66
CA THR A 65 6.61 8.30 -16.77
C THR A 65 7.76 7.27 -16.89
N ILE A 66 7.93 6.37 -15.90
CA ILE A 66 8.95 5.30 -15.90
C ILE A 66 8.70 4.22 -16.95
N ILE A 67 7.46 4.04 -17.40
CA ILE A 67 7.13 2.97 -18.35
C ILE A 67 7.73 3.24 -19.75
N TYR A 68 8.12 4.49 -20.07
CA TYR A 68 8.43 4.89 -21.45
C TYR A 68 9.72 5.70 -21.65
N ILE A 69 10.51 6.01 -20.62
CA ILE A 69 11.68 6.93 -20.74
C ILE A 69 12.91 6.35 -20.03
N ASP A 70 14.10 6.67 -20.55
CA ASP A 70 15.40 6.27 -20.02
C ASP A 70 15.56 6.68 -18.54
N LYS A 71 16.19 5.81 -17.73
CA LYS A 71 16.06 5.81 -16.25
C LYS A 71 16.58 7.06 -15.53
N ASP A 72 17.38 7.87 -16.20
CA ASP A 72 18.05 9.04 -15.60
C ASP A 72 17.34 10.37 -15.85
N GLU A 73 16.41 10.47 -16.81
CA GLU A 73 15.64 11.71 -17.09
C GLU A 73 14.44 11.91 -16.16
N LEU A 74 14.13 10.92 -15.33
CA LEU A 74 12.92 10.85 -14.50
C LEU A 74 13.14 11.31 -13.06
N LYS A 75 14.40 11.56 -12.71
CA LYS A 75 14.85 12.05 -11.41
C LYS A 75 15.04 13.54 -11.50
N VAL A 76 14.13 14.30 -10.89
CA VAL A 76 14.26 15.75 -10.84
C VAL A 76 14.83 16.15 -9.48
N PRO A 77 16.03 16.75 -9.43
CA PRO A 77 16.54 17.34 -8.21
C PRO A 77 15.61 18.46 -7.75
N ILE A 78 15.21 18.44 -6.49
CA ILE A 78 14.41 19.50 -5.89
C ILE A 78 15.36 20.59 -5.42
N GLY A 79 15.25 21.79 -5.99
CA GLY A 79 16.08 22.93 -5.60
C GLY A 79 15.81 23.37 -4.15
N ASP A 80 16.77 24.06 -3.54
CA ASP A 80 16.71 24.42 -2.11
C ASP A 80 15.44 25.19 -1.72
N THR A 81 14.95 26.10 -2.57
CA THR A 81 13.72 26.86 -2.33
C THR A 81 12.47 25.96 -2.25
N ASP A 82 12.40 24.94 -3.09
CA ASP A 82 11.25 24.03 -3.11
C ASP A 82 11.41 22.90 -2.08
N LYS A 83 12.65 22.57 -1.67
CA LYS A 83 12.96 21.58 -0.64
C LYS A 83 12.26 21.88 0.67
N GLU A 84 12.26 23.14 1.10
CA GLU A 84 11.57 23.56 2.34
C GLU A 84 10.05 23.39 2.22
N ARG A 85 9.47 23.78 1.08
CA ARG A 85 8.02 23.66 0.82
C ARG A 85 7.58 22.20 0.78
N VAL A 86 8.38 21.34 0.16
CA VAL A 86 8.15 19.88 0.14
C VAL A 86 8.32 19.28 1.53
N GLY A 87 9.34 19.70 2.30
CA GLY A 87 9.52 19.27 3.68
C GLY A 87 8.35 19.67 4.58
N GLU A 88 7.89 20.91 4.49
CA GLU A 88 6.72 21.40 5.23
C GLU A 88 5.47 20.58 4.90
N MET A 89 5.24 20.31 3.62
CA MET A 89 4.15 19.44 3.18
C MET A 89 4.23 18.04 3.79
N LEU A 90 5.39 17.39 3.72
CA LEU A 90 5.61 16.05 4.25
C LEU A 90 5.48 15.99 5.78
N SER A 91 5.81 17.07 6.49
CA SER A 91 5.64 17.17 7.94
C SER A 91 4.16 17.13 8.40
N ARG A 92 3.23 17.48 7.50
CA ARG A 92 1.78 17.52 7.75
C ARG A 92 1.07 16.18 7.51
N LEU A 93 1.80 15.15 7.09
CA LEU A 93 1.27 13.81 6.93
C LEU A 93 0.83 13.24 8.28
N VAL A 94 -0.29 12.53 8.30
CA VAL A 94 -0.88 11.97 9.52
C VAL A 94 -0.87 10.45 9.44
N ASN A 95 -0.46 9.76 10.52
CA ASN A 95 -0.44 8.30 10.54
C ASN A 95 -1.84 7.72 10.25
N ASP A 96 -1.93 6.81 9.28
CA ASP A 96 -3.18 6.10 8.97
C ASP A 96 -3.31 4.86 9.85
N THR A 97 -3.81 5.05 11.06
CA THR A 97 -3.99 3.95 12.04
C THR A 97 -4.93 2.87 11.51
N ALA A 98 -5.94 3.24 10.74
CA ALA A 98 -6.87 2.30 10.13
C ALA A 98 -6.12 1.36 9.18
N TRP A 99 -5.31 1.87 8.25
CA TRP A 99 -4.57 1.03 7.31
C TRP A 99 -3.41 0.29 7.97
N ASN A 100 -2.73 0.92 8.92
CA ASN A 100 -1.58 0.31 9.60
C ASN A 100 -1.97 -0.85 10.54
N ASN A 101 -3.19 -0.85 11.09
CA ASN A 101 -3.61 -1.83 12.11
C ASN A 101 -4.67 -2.84 11.63
N SER A 102 -5.26 -2.65 10.45
CA SER A 102 -6.42 -3.43 9.99
C SER A 102 -6.09 -4.76 9.31
N GLY A 103 -4.82 -5.10 9.12
CA GLY A 103 -4.43 -6.28 8.33
C GLY A 103 -4.94 -6.25 6.88
N ILE A 104 -5.39 -5.09 6.39
CA ILE A 104 -5.91 -4.92 5.04
C ILE A 104 -4.79 -5.19 4.03
N MET A 105 -5.00 -6.19 3.17
CA MET A 105 -4.17 -6.40 1.99
C MET A 105 -4.67 -5.49 0.87
N VAL A 106 -3.92 -4.44 0.60
CA VAL A 106 -4.17 -3.53 -0.53
C VAL A 106 -3.43 -4.07 -1.75
N LYS A 107 -4.13 -4.22 -2.88
CA LYS A 107 -3.47 -4.47 -4.16
C LYS A 107 -2.66 -3.21 -4.51
N MET A 108 -1.35 -3.31 -4.36
CA MET A 108 -0.46 -2.18 -4.61
C MET A 108 -0.34 -1.93 -6.10
N VAL A 109 -0.75 -0.75 -6.53
CA VAL A 109 -0.31 -0.15 -7.80
C VAL A 109 0.97 0.65 -7.54
N ALA A 110 1.73 0.94 -8.59
CA ALA A 110 2.90 1.80 -8.46
C ALA A 110 2.48 3.18 -7.90
N PRO A 111 3.30 3.82 -7.04
CA PRO A 111 3.01 5.19 -6.59
C PRO A 111 3.06 6.15 -7.78
N ASP A 112 2.46 7.32 -7.67
CA ASP A 112 2.59 8.39 -8.68
C ASP A 112 3.94 9.11 -8.53
N TYR A 113 4.36 9.31 -7.29
CA TYR A 113 5.61 9.98 -6.94
C TYR A 113 6.42 9.16 -5.95
N MET A 114 7.74 9.23 -6.08
CA MET A 114 8.68 8.79 -5.06
C MET A 114 9.68 9.91 -4.79
N ILE A 115 9.73 10.38 -3.55
CA ILE A 115 10.67 11.41 -3.10
C ILE A 115 11.79 10.72 -2.34
N THR A 116 13.03 10.88 -2.78
CA THR A 116 14.23 10.38 -2.09
C THR A 116 14.90 11.54 -1.35
N MET A 117 15.26 11.30 -0.10
CA MET A 117 15.92 12.24 0.81
C MET A 117 17.31 11.71 1.13
N HIS A 118 18.33 12.51 0.83
CA HIS A 118 19.72 12.20 1.08
C HIS A 118 20.21 13.02 2.28
N TYR A 119 20.77 12.36 3.28
CA TYR A 119 21.15 13.00 4.54
C TYR A 119 22.61 13.43 4.53
N LYS A 120 22.89 14.59 5.14
CA LYS A 120 24.22 15.18 5.18
C LYS A 120 25.20 14.27 5.90
N GLY A 121 26.29 13.91 5.23
CA GLY A 121 27.37 13.07 5.80
C GLY A 121 26.95 11.62 6.08
N LYS A 122 25.83 11.17 5.50
CA LYS A 122 25.35 9.79 5.58
C LYS A 122 25.61 9.03 4.28
N SER A 123 25.63 7.71 4.34
CA SER A 123 25.80 6.88 3.14
C SER A 123 24.49 6.83 2.34
N GLN A 124 24.54 6.30 1.12
CA GLN A 124 23.31 6.10 0.34
C GLN A 124 22.35 5.08 0.95
N ASP A 125 22.85 4.15 1.78
CA ASP A 125 22.03 3.15 2.46
C ASP A 125 21.14 3.78 3.55
N ASP A 126 21.52 4.96 4.04
CA ASP A 126 20.76 5.73 5.02
C ASP A 126 19.70 6.64 4.38
N ASN A 127 19.60 6.65 3.04
CA ASN A 127 18.61 7.46 2.35
C ASN A 127 17.20 7.01 2.72
N SER A 128 16.32 8.00 2.88
CA SER A 128 14.90 7.74 3.10
C SER A 128 14.12 7.99 1.81
N TRP A 129 13.03 7.25 1.61
CA TRP A 129 12.11 7.51 0.51
C TRP A 129 10.66 7.53 0.98
N ILE A 130 9.87 8.37 0.33
CA ILE A 130 8.43 8.47 0.53
C ILE A 130 7.74 8.20 -0.80
N SER A 131 6.83 7.26 -0.82
CA SER A 131 5.98 6.96 -1.97
C SER A 131 4.61 7.60 -1.79
N ILE A 132 4.06 8.22 -2.83
CA ILE A 132 2.78 8.95 -2.77
C ILE A 132 1.83 8.46 -3.86
N TRP A 133 0.58 8.20 -3.50
CA TRP A 133 -0.51 7.79 -4.41
C TRP A 133 -1.60 8.86 -4.45
N LYS A 134 -1.84 9.44 -5.63
CA LYS A 134 -2.88 10.45 -5.89
C LYS A 134 -4.27 9.90 -5.63
N GLU A 135 -4.61 8.77 -6.26
CA GLU A 135 -5.94 8.17 -6.16
C GLU A 135 -6.31 7.80 -4.72
N LEU A 136 -5.33 7.32 -3.95
CA LEU A 136 -5.55 6.93 -2.56
C LEU A 136 -5.53 8.13 -1.59
N GLY A 137 -4.95 9.25 -1.99
CA GLY A 137 -4.67 10.37 -1.10
C GLY A 137 -3.78 9.96 0.08
N LYS A 138 -2.79 9.08 -0.17
CA LYS A 138 -1.94 8.48 0.86
C LYS A 138 -0.46 8.51 0.48
N ALA A 139 0.37 8.49 1.50
CA ALA A 139 1.80 8.28 1.39
C ALA A 139 2.24 7.04 2.17
N LYS A 140 3.37 6.46 1.78
CA LYS A 140 4.04 5.38 2.51
C LYS A 140 5.48 5.79 2.81
N PHE A 141 5.85 5.72 4.08
CA PHE A 141 7.18 6.02 4.59
C PHE A 141 7.55 4.99 5.66
N ASP A 142 8.76 4.45 5.61
CA ASP A 142 9.25 3.41 6.53
C ASP A 142 8.22 2.30 6.80
N ASN A 143 7.67 1.75 5.72
CA ASN A 143 6.63 0.71 5.73
C ASN A 143 5.31 1.05 6.43
N LYS A 144 5.09 2.30 6.83
CA LYS A 144 3.83 2.79 7.41
C LYS A 144 3.06 3.66 6.42
N TRP A 145 1.73 3.58 6.49
CA TRP A 145 0.80 4.39 5.73
C TRP A 145 0.46 5.68 6.45
N TYR A 146 0.34 6.75 5.66
CA TYR A 146 -0.01 8.08 6.11
C TYR A 146 -1.07 8.69 5.19
N LEU A 147 -1.96 9.46 5.77
CA LEU A 147 -2.92 10.31 5.08
C LEU A 147 -2.23 11.59 4.61
N LEU A 148 -2.51 11.98 3.37
CA LEU A 148 -2.19 13.32 2.89
C LEU A 148 -3.08 14.36 3.61
N PRO A 149 -2.63 15.63 3.73
CA PRO A 149 -3.44 16.69 4.33
C PRO A 149 -4.75 16.92 3.57
N GLU A 150 -5.75 17.53 4.22
CA GLU A 150 -7.09 17.77 3.62
C GLU A 150 -7.02 18.45 2.25
N LYS A 151 -6.09 19.39 2.08
CA LYS A 151 -5.80 20.06 0.80
C LYS A 151 -4.76 19.29 -0.03
N LYS A 152 -4.98 18.00 -0.25
CA LYS A 152 -4.06 17.13 -1.02
C LYS A 152 -3.83 17.60 -2.47
N GLU A 153 -4.76 18.36 -3.06
CA GLU A 153 -4.55 18.93 -4.39
C GLU A 153 -3.40 19.96 -4.41
N ASP A 154 -3.20 20.71 -3.32
CA ASP A 154 -2.07 21.64 -3.20
C ASP A 154 -0.73 20.87 -3.19
N VAL A 155 -0.72 19.66 -2.62
CA VAL A 155 0.42 18.73 -2.64
C VAL A 155 0.71 18.32 -4.08
N PHE A 156 -0.30 17.84 -4.81
CA PHE A 156 -0.11 17.36 -6.17
C PHE A 156 0.32 18.49 -7.11
N ASN A 157 -0.28 19.67 -6.99
CA ASN A 157 0.11 20.85 -7.77
C ASN A 157 1.56 21.27 -7.50
N LEU A 158 2.00 21.23 -6.24
CA LEU A 158 3.41 21.49 -5.88
C LEU A 158 4.33 20.48 -6.57
N LEU A 159 4.06 19.18 -6.41
CA LEU A 159 4.93 18.13 -6.95
C LEU A 159 4.93 18.09 -8.48
N ASP A 160 3.78 18.31 -9.14
CA ASP A 160 3.69 18.37 -10.60
C ASP A 160 4.41 19.59 -11.18
N SER A 161 4.42 20.72 -10.45
CA SER A 161 5.14 21.93 -10.88
C SER A 161 6.66 21.77 -10.95
N LEU A 162 7.21 20.72 -10.32
CA LEU A 162 8.64 20.43 -10.33
C LEU A 162 9.09 19.69 -11.60
N LYS A 163 8.18 19.17 -12.44
CA LYS A 163 8.45 18.29 -13.60
C LYS A 163 9.02 19.03 -14.84
N LYS A 164 9.90 20.01 -14.64
CA LYS A 164 10.40 20.92 -15.70
C LYS A 164 10.83 20.21 -16.98
#